data_AF-A0A7S1GQZ0-F1
#
_entry.id   AF-A0A7S1GQZ0-F1
#
_cell.length_a   1.000
_cell.length_b   1.000
_cell.length_c   1.000
_cell.angle_alpha   90.00
_cell.angle_beta   90.00
_cell.angle_gamma   90.00
#
_symmetry.space_group_name_H-M   'P 1'
#
loop_
_entity.id
_entity.type
_entity.pdbx_description
1 polymer ?
#
loop_
_entity_poly.entity_id
_entity_poly.type
_entity_poly.pdbx_seq_one_letter_code
_entity_poly.pdbx_strand_id
1 'polypeptide(L)'
;MRLSASALIGAIALLPAFGEVSAFAPQPSFLKSANVNNNNNNNKIASSSSSSTISGSNSRSSTSLNPVVPQFDCDPVIYTPNTEDVEVVDKCYCDARFPSLTMGFNMRWKASNCEKIYLCNTPEGVRQAVDAAISLYGAGSLKIISGGHCYENFVFNDSTKAVINVTPLLDWGYDDTKGYYLSSGDTNWGAFKKVFRHLGAVIPGGSCYSVGLGGHISGGGDGVLSRLHGLTVDWLSGVEVVIKDDPDADARIVYADANNEYSDLYWAHTGGGGGNFGVITKYYFSELPPAPEGVVVSVLHFDWSVVIDNQQGFYN
;
A
#
# COMPACT_ATOMS: atom_id res chain seq x y z
N MET A 1 -20.16 35.26 17.75
CA MET A 1 -20.89 34.66 18.90
C MET A 1 -19.84 34.28 19.94
N ARG A 2 -19.99 34.67 21.22
CA ARG A 2 -19.04 34.31 22.28
C ARG A 2 -19.61 33.17 23.13
N LEU A 3 -18.76 32.24 23.57
CA LEU A 3 -18.99 31.42 24.77
C LEU A 3 -17.72 31.43 25.63
N SER A 4 -17.92 31.39 26.95
CA SER A 4 -16.92 31.73 27.98
C SER A 4 -16.47 30.51 28.80
N ALA A 5 -15.28 30.62 29.42
CA ALA A 5 -14.66 29.59 30.25
C ALA A 5 -15.08 29.63 31.75
N SER A 6 -14.52 28.69 32.54
CA SER A 6 -14.64 28.47 34.02
C SER A 6 -15.77 27.48 34.41
N ALA A 7 -15.68 26.59 35.42
CA ALA A 7 -14.69 26.26 36.48
C ALA A 7 -15.12 24.91 37.17
N LEU A 8 -14.38 24.17 38.03
CA LEU A 8 -12.94 23.99 38.37
C LEU A 8 -12.83 22.83 39.43
N ILE A 9 -11.66 22.17 39.59
CA ILE A 9 -11.26 21.22 40.69
C ILE A 9 -11.91 19.81 40.67
N GLY A 10 -11.22 18.68 40.91
CA GLY A 10 -9.78 18.40 41.10
C GLY A 10 -9.49 17.26 42.12
N ALA A 11 -8.45 16.45 41.89
CA ALA A 11 -7.82 15.58 42.90
C ALA A 11 -6.38 15.22 42.48
N ILE A 12 -5.44 15.22 43.44
CA ILE A 12 -4.00 14.99 43.26
C ILE A 12 -3.59 13.70 43.99
N ALA A 13 -2.69 12.90 43.40
CA ALA A 13 -1.88 11.92 44.12
C ALA A 13 -0.45 11.90 43.56
N LEU A 14 0.55 11.87 44.44
CA LEU A 14 1.98 11.95 44.11
C LEU A 14 2.62 10.55 43.94
N LEU A 15 3.49 10.43 42.91
CA LEU A 15 4.89 9.94 42.93
C LEU A 15 5.29 8.73 43.83
N PRO A 16 6.20 7.84 43.36
CA PRO A 16 7.61 8.24 43.16
C PRO A 16 8.26 7.80 41.84
N ALA A 17 9.39 8.44 41.55
CA ALA A 17 10.21 8.24 40.36
C ALA A 17 11.31 7.18 40.55
N PHE A 18 11.50 6.37 39.52
CA PHE A 18 12.72 5.64 39.15
C PHE A 18 12.68 5.54 37.61
N GLY A 19 13.75 5.69 36.83
CA GLY A 19 15.13 6.10 37.08
C GLY A 19 15.79 6.24 35.70
N GLU A 20 16.77 7.14 35.54
CA GLU A 20 17.35 7.40 34.22
C GLU A 20 18.06 6.17 33.64
N VAL A 21 17.72 5.81 32.39
CA VAL A 21 18.53 4.91 31.56
C VAL A 21 18.99 5.72 30.36
N SER A 22 20.31 5.90 30.25
CA SER A 22 20.95 6.71 29.21
C SER A 22 20.66 6.16 27.81
N ALA A 23 20.10 7.00 26.94
CA ALA A 23 19.90 6.67 25.54
C ALA A 23 21.25 6.49 24.82
N PHE A 24 21.51 5.29 24.31
CA PHE A 24 22.58 5.05 23.34
C PHE A 24 21.99 5.15 21.94
N ALA A 25 22.09 6.32 21.32
CA ALA A 25 21.68 6.53 19.93
C ALA A 25 22.78 6.01 18.98
N PRO A 26 22.52 4.98 18.13
CA PRO A 26 23.45 4.62 17.08
C PRO A 26 23.30 5.59 15.91
N GLN A 27 24.33 6.40 15.65
CA GLN A 27 24.41 7.27 14.48
C GLN A 27 24.49 6.43 13.19
N PRO A 28 23.55 6.56 12.23
CA PRO A 28 23.67 5.89 10.94
C PRO A 28 24.65 6.66 10.03
N SER A 29 25.85 6.11 9.85
CA SER A 29 26.79 6.61 8.85
C SER A 29 26.30 6.28 7.43
N PHE A 30 25.65 7.23 6.78
CA PHE A 30 25.19 7.07 5.40
C PHE A 30 26.36 6.90 4.41
N LEU A 31 26.38 5.77 3.70
CA LEU A 31 27.15 5.63 2.47
C LEU A 31 26.39 6.32 1.32
N LYS A 32 27.04 7.27 0.66
CA LYS A 32 26.54 7.93 -0.55
C LYS A 32 26.33 6.93 -1.68
N SER A 33 25.35 7.24 -2.54
CA SER A 33 24.93 6.49 -3.73
C SER A 33 26.06 5.72 -4.44
N ALA A 34 25.97 4.39 -4.44
CA ALA A 34 26.77 3.54 -5.32
C ALA A 34 26.07 3.44 -6.70
N ASN A 35 26.63 4.14 -7.69
CA ASN A 35 26.16 4.12 -9.06
C ASN A 35 26.50 2.76 -9.70
N VAL A 36 25.50 1.92 -9.99
CA VAL A 36 25.72 0.56 -10.51
C VAL A 36 25.95 0.60 -12.02
N ASN A 37 27.21 0.73 -12.42
CA ASN A 37 27.62 0.50 -13.81
C ASN A 37 27.43 -0.97 -14.18
N ASN A 38 26.52 -1.23 -15.11
CA ASN A 38 26.24 -2.55 -15.65
C ASN A 38 27.31 -2.94 -16.70
N ASN A 39 28.19 -3.88 -16.36
CA ASN A 39 29.19 -4.41 -17.30
C ASN A 39 28.90 -5.87 -17.62
N ASN A 40 28.48 -6.11 -18.86
CA ASN A 40 28.31 -7.44 -19.45
C ASN A 40 29.60 -8.28 -19.32
N ASN A 41 29.45 -9.56 -19.00
CA ASN A 41 30.37 -10.57 -19.51
C ASN A 41 29.65 -11.90 -19.75
N ASN A 42 29.70 -12.32 -21.02
CA ASN A 42 29.15 -13.59 -21.47
C ASN A 42 29.91 -14.75 -20.82
N ASN A 43 29.21 -15.80 -20.40
CA ASN A 43 29.80 -17.13 -20.30
C ASN A 43 28.85 -18.20 -20.82
N LYS A 44 29.25 -18.82 -21.94
CA LYS A 44 28.65 -20.04 -22.47
C LYS A 44 28.94 -21.19 -21.49
N ILE A 45 27.93 -21.96 -21.11
CA ILE A 45 28.13 -23.29 -20.54
C ILE A 45 27.69 -24.32 -21.57
N ALA A 46 28.62 -25.19 -21.96
CA ALA A 46 28.40 -26.21 -22.97
C ALA A 46 27.73 -27.45 -22.38
N SER A 47 27.01 -28.17 -23.24
CA SER A 47 26.40 -29.46 -22.97
C SER A 47 27.43 -30.55 -22.66
N SER A 48 27.19 -31.36 -21.63
CA SER A 48 27.80 -32.68 -21.48
C SER A 48 26.74 -33.74 -21.17
N SER A 49 26.45 -34.59 -22.13
CA SER A 49 25.57 -35.74 -22.00
C SER A 49 26.29 -36.93 -21.35
N SER A 50 25.64 -37.61 -20.42
CA SER A 50 26.01 -38.98 -20.00
C SER A 50 24.76 -39.85 -19.95
N SER A 51 24.72 -40.90 -20.78
CA SER A 51 23.61 -41.84 -20.83
C SER A 51 23.74 -42.93 -19.75
N SER A 52 22.60 -43.39 -19.24
CA SER A 52 22.50 -44.66 -18.51
C SER A 52 21.23 -45.38 -18.96
N THR A 53 21.42 -46.48 -19.69
CA THR A 53 20.34 -47.27 -20.28
C THR A 53 19.79 -48.25 -19.25
N ILE A 54 18.48 -48.23 -19.00
CA ILE A 54 17.78 -49.36 -18.36
C ILE A 54 16.59 -49.76 -19.24
N SER A 55 16.59 -51.03 -19.64
CA SER A 55 15.57 -51.64 -20.50
C SER A 55 14.33 -52.05 -19.69
N GLY A 56 13.15 -51.57 -20.10
CA GLY A 56 11.87 -52.01 -19.54
C GLY A 56 10.75 -51.87 -20.57
N SER A 57 10.41 -52.96 -21.25
CA SER A 57 9.35 -52.98 -22.27
C SER A 57 7.96 -52.94 -21.63
N ASN A 58 7.21 -51.85 -21.85
CA ASN A 58 5.78 -51.78 -21.59
C ASN A 58 5.09 -50.93 -22.67
N SER A 59 4.41 -51.58 -23.60
CA SER A 59 3.63 -50.92 -24.65
C SER A 59 2.32 -50.36 -24.07
N ARG A 60 2.35 -49.09 -23.67
CA ARG A 60 1.15 -48.25 -23.54
C ARG A 60 1.22 -47.15 -24.59
N SER A 61 0.14 -46.95 -25.35
CA SER A 61 0.03 -45.85 -26.30
C SER A 61 -0.09 -44.53 -25.54
N SER A 62 1.03 -43.88 -25.24
CA SER A 62 1.04 -42.50 -24.77
C SER A 62 0.69 -41.59 -25.93
N THR A 63 -0.56 -41.16 -26.01
CA THR A 63 -0.93 -39.95 -26.75
C THR A 63 -0.12 -38.80 -26.16
N SER A 64 0.87 -38.34 -26.91
CA SER A 64 1.65 -37.16 -26.58
C SER A 64 0.73 -35.94 -26.65
N LEU A 65 0.12 -35.59 -25.50
CA LEU A 65 -0.39 -34.25 -25.27
C LEU A 65 0.83 -33.34 -25.12
N ASN A 66 1.44 -32.97 -26.25
CA ASN A 66 2.31 -31.80 -26.30
C ASN A 66 1.48 -30.63 -25.74
N PRO A 67 1.91 -29.98 -24.64
CA PRO A 67 1.24 -28.76 -24.21
C PRO A 67 1.38 -27.76 -25.34
N VAL A 68 0.26 -27.38 -25.95
CA VAL A 68 0.20 -26.26 -26.88
C VAL A 68 0.46 -25.02 -26.05
N VAL A 69 1.75 -24.66 -25.91
CA VAL A 69 2.15 -23.33 -25.48
C VAL A 69 1.53 -22.38 -26.50
N PRO A 70 0.65 -21.45 -26.09
CA PRO A 70 0.12 -20.47 -27.02
C PRO A 70 1.29 -19.71 -27.63
N GLN A 71 1.47 -19.80 -28.95
CA GLN A 71 2.30 -18.84 -29.66
C GLN A 71 1.53 -17.52 -29.61
N PHE A 72 1.93 -16.66 -28.67
CA PHE A 72 1.50 -15.27 -28.69
C PHE A 72 2.18 -14.61 -29.90
N ASP A 73 1.36 -14.08 -30.81
CA ASP A 73 1.79 -13.49 -32.09
C ASP A 73 2.34 -12.06 -31.91
N CYS A 74 2.98 -11.82 -30.76
CA CYS A 74 3.65 -10.60 -30.39
C CYS A 74 5.07 -10.91 -29.93
N ASP A 75 6.01 -10.02 -30.29
CA ASP A 75 7.38 -10.10 -29.77
C ASP A 75 7.35 -10.14 -28.24
N PRO A 76 8.22 -10.95 -27.59
CA PRO A 76 8.31 -10.96 -26.15
C PRO A 76 8.67 -9.56 -25.67
N VAL A 77 7.73 -8.90 -24.99
CA VAL A 77 7.94 -7.58 -24.39
C VAL A 77 9.07 -7.73 -23.37
N ILE A 78 10.27 -7.33 -23.77
CA ILE A 78 11.40 -7.23 -22.86
C ILE A 78 11.01 -6.17 -21.83
N TYR A 79 10.83 -6.59 -20.58
CA TYR A 79 10.59 -5.65 -19.48
C TYR A 79 11.84 -4.78 -19.30
N THR A 80 11.82 -3.62 -19.95
CA THR A 80 12.60 -2.46 -19.53
C THR A 80 11.90 -1.86 -18.31
N PRO A 81 12.60 -1.56 -17.20
CA PRO A 81 12.03 -0.78 -16.11
C PRO A 81 11.43 0.51 -16.69
N ASN A 82 10.16 0.76 -16.43
CA ASN A 82 9.51 1.95 -16.97
C ASN A 82 10.15 3.19 -16.32
N THR A 83 10.72 4.07 -17.15
CA THR A 83 11.39 5.31 -16.71
C THR A 83 10.47 6.53 -16.74
N GLU A 84 9.23 6.38 -17.22
CA GLU A 84 8.25 7.46 -17.26
C GLU A 84 7.50 7.60 -15.93
N ASP A 85 7.14 8.83 -15.59
CA ASP A 85 6.42 9.17 -14.36
C ASP A 85 5.06 8.44 -14.26
N VAL A 86 4.40 8.20 -15.39
CA VAL A 86 3.12 7.48 -15.48
C VAL A 86 2.99 6.69 -16.80
N GLU A 87 2.54 5.45 -16.71
CA GLU A 87 2.14 4.64 -17.87
C GLU A 87 0.63 4.68 -18.09
N VAL A 88 0.17 4.83 -19.34
CA VAL A 88 -1.27 4.81 -19.66
C VAL A 88 -1.66 3.50 -20.33
N VAL A 89 -2.51 2.73 -19.67
CA VAL A 89 -3.09 1.47 -20.17
C VAL A 89 -4.50 1.75 -20.68
N ASP A 90 -4.69 1.66 -21.99
CA ASP A 90 -5.89 2.11 -22.69
C ASP A 90 -6.68 0.93 -23.30
N LYS A 91 -8.01 0.95 -23.12
CA LYS A 91 -8.94 -0.09 -23.57
C LYS A 91 -8.91 -0.34 -25.07
N CYS A 92 -8.63 0.68 -25.87
CA CYS A 92 -8.68 0.62 -27.33
C CYS A 92 -7.55 -0.23 -27.94
N TYR A 93 -6.48 -0.51 -27.18
CA TYR A 93 -5.28 -1.20 -27.67
C TYR A 93 -5.27 -2.71 -27.39
N CYS A 94 -6.38 -3.28 -26.92
CA CYS A 94 -6.49 -4.70 -26.56
C CYS A 94 -5.40 -5.15 -25.55
N ASP A 95 -4.92 -4.25 -24.69
CA ASP A 95 -3.87 -4.56 -23.72
C ASP A 95 -4.32 -5.69 -22.79
N ALA A 96 -3.55 -6.78 -22.77
CA ALA A 96 -3.87 -8.00 -22.03
C ALA A 96 -3.97 -7.77 -20.50
N ARG A 97 -3.40 -6.67 -19.98
CA ARG A 97 -3.48 -6.25 -18.57
C ARG A 97 -4.81 -5.58 -18.24
N PHE A 98 -5.43 -4.90 -19.22
CA PHE A 98 -6.61 -4.05 -19.01
C PHE A 98 -7.77 -4.78 -18.29
N PRO A 99 -8.17 -6.03 -18.67
CA PRO A 99 -9.27 -6.71 -17.99
C PRO A 99 -9.04 -6.89 -16.49
N SER A 100 -7.83 -7.24 -16.08
CA SER A 100 -7.45 -7.45 -14.67
C SER A 100 -7.35 -6.14 -13.88
N LEU A 101 -7.00 -5.04 -14.54
CA LEU A 101 -6.89 -3.71 -13.92
C LEU A 101 -8.23 -3.00 -13.74
N THR A 102 -9.33 -3.52 -14.29
CA THR A 102 -10.71 -3.00 -14.09
C THR A 102 -11.44 -3.59 -12.89
N MET A 103 -10.75 -4.35 -12.03
CA MET A 103 -11.32 -5.08 -10.90
C MET A 103 -10.33 -5.10 -9.73
N GLY A 104 -10.85 -5.17 -8.50
CA GLY A 104 -10.06 -5.26 -7.27
C GLY A 104 -9.98 -6.66 -6.70
N PHE A 105 -9.60 -6.77 -5.43
CA PHE A 105 -9.68 -8.02 -4.67
C PHE A 105 -11.13 -8.52 -4.56
N ASN A 106 -12.09 -7.60 -4.41
CA ASN A 106 -13.50 -7.94 -4.42
C ASN A 106 -14.04 -8.05 -5.86
N MET A 107 -14.08 -9.28 -6.38
CA MET A 107 -14.53 -9.59 -7.75
C MET A 107 -16.03 -9.37 -8.01
N ARG A 108 -16.82 -8.93 -7.01
CA ARG A 108 -18.20 -8.47 -7.22
C ARG A 108 -18.27 -7.18 -8.06
N TRP A 109 -17.20 -6.38 -8.05
CA TRP A 109 -17.19 -5.01 -8.53
C TRP A 109 -16.22 -4.84 -9.71
N LYS A 110 -16.70 -4.25 -10.80
CA LYS A 110 -15.93 -4.06 -12.04
C LYS A 110 -16.26 -2.71 -12.68
N ALA A 111 -15.24 -1.98 -13.11
CA ALA A 111 -15.42 -0.77 -13.91
C ALA A 111 -15.59 -1.11 -15.40
N SER A 112 -16.78 -1.61 -15.78
CA SER A 112 -17.10 -2.02 -17.16
C SER A 112 -16.91 -0.90 -18.19
N ASN A 113 -17.15 0.35 -17.75
CA ASN A 113 -17.06 1.55 -18.56
C ASN A 113 -15.70 2.26 -18.48
N CYS A 114 -14.71 1.68 -17.78
CA CYS A 114 -13.34 2.22 -17.76
C CYS A 114 -12.77 2.25 -19.17
N GLU A 115 -11.98 3.28 -19.46
CA GLU A 115 -11.32 3.52 -20.76
C GLU A 115 -9.81 3.65 -20.61
N LYS A 116 -9.32 4.26 -19.51
CA LYS A 116 -7.89 4.45 -19.23
C LYS A 116 -7.53 4.14 -17.78
N ILE A 117 -6.40 3.46 -17.58
CA ILE A 117 -5.77 3.25 -16.28
C ILE A 117 -4.38 3.90 -16.32
N TYR A 118 -4.05 4.68 -15.31
CA TYR A 118 -2.80 5.41 -15.17
C TYR A 118 -1.93 4.73 -14.11
N LEU A 119 -0.94 3.94 -14.51
CA LEU A 119 0.02 3.30 -13.61
C LEU A 119 1.09 4.33 -13.23
N CYS A 120 0.96 4.94 -12.05
CA CYS A 120 1.80 6.07 -11.65
C CYS A 120 3.04 5.58 -10.90
N ASN A 121 4.23 5.93 -11.40
CA ASN A 121 5.53 5.55 -10.85
C ASN A 121 6.12 6.65 -9.93
N THR A 122 5.69 7.90 -10.08
CA THR A 122 6.10 9.03 -9.22
C THR A 122 4.91 9.91 -8.77
N PRO A 123 5.07 10.74 -7.72
CA PRO A 123 4.07 11.76 -7.36
C PRO A 123 3.74 12.74 -8.49
N GLU A 124 4.71 13.08 -9.33
CA GLU A 124 4.50 13.94 -10.51
C GLU A 124 3.68 13.21 -11.59
N GLY A 125 3.89 11.90 -11.77
CA GLY A 125 3.04 11.07 -12.63
C GLY A 125 1.59 11.00 -12.16
N VAL A 126 1.36 10.94 -10.85
CA VAL A 126 0.01 11.08 -10.28
C VAL A 126 -0.58 12.45 -10.60
N ARG A 127 0.20 13.53 -10.44
CA ARG A 127 -0.23 14.90 -10.72
C ARG A 127 -0.68 15.06 -12.19
N GLN A 128 0.16 14.63 -13.13
CA GLN A 128 -0.13 14.61 -14.57
C GLN A 128 -1.36 13.74 -14.91
N ALA A 129 -1.48 12.56 -14.29
CA ALA A 129 -2.60 11.65 -14.51
C ALA A 129 -3.93 12.21 -13.99
N VAL A 130 -3.93 12.89 -12.85
CA VAL A 130 -5.11 13.58 -12.29
C VAL A 130 -5.58 14.68 -13.25
N ASP A 131 -4.67 15.55 -13.72
CA ASP A 131 -5.00 16.60 -14.69
C ASP A 131 -5.56 16.02 -16.00
N ALA A 132 -4.88 15.04 -16.59
CA ALA A 132 -5.32 14.41 -17.83
C ALA A 132 -6.69 13.71 -17.68
N ALA A 133 -6.90 12.95 -16.60
CA ALA A 133 -8.13 12.20 -16.40
C ALA A 133 -9.33 13.10 -16.05
N ILE A 134 -9.12 14.16 -15.25
CA ILE A 134 -10.18 15.14 -14.96
C ILE A 134 -10.53 15.95 -16.22
N SER A 135 -9.54 16.34 -17.03
CA SER A 135 -9.78 17.07 -18.28
C SER A 135 -10.57 16.24 -19.31
N LEU A 136 -10.36 14.92 -19.35
CA LEU A 136 -11.04 14.01 -20.29
C LEU A 136 -12.44 13.56 -19.81
N TYR A 137 -12.61 13.32 -18.51
CA TYR A 137 -13.77 12.58 -17.97
C TYR A 137 -14.51 13.27 -16.82
N GLY A 138 -13.96 14.37 -16.29
CA GLY A 138 -14.42 15.03 -15.07
C GLY A 138 -14.09 14.24 -13.79
N ALA A 139 -13.96 14.96 -12.67
CA ALA A 139 -13.58 14.36 -11.38
C ALA A 139 -14.52 13.25 -10.90
N GLY A 140 -15.82 13.34 -11.21
CA GLY A 140 -16.82 12.32 -10.83
C GLY A 140 -16.54 10.93 -11.41
N SER A 141 -15.90 10.85 -12.57
CA SER A 141 -15.62 9.59 -13.29
C SER A 141 -14.19 9.06 -13.08
N LEU A 142 -13.35 9.82 -12.37
CA LEU A 142 -12.02 9.40 -11.93
C LEU A 142 -12.11 8.65 -10.60
N LYS A 143 -11.39 7.53 -10.47
CA LYS A 143 -11.22 6.77 -9.23
C LYS A 143 -9.76 6.42 -8.98
N ILE A 144 -9.45 6.00 -7.76
CA ILE A 144 -8.08 5.77 -7.28
C ILE A 144 -7.96 4.34 -6.75
N ILE A 145 -6.88 3.64 -7.09
CA ILE A 145 -6.57 2.31 -6.57
C ILE A 145 -5.14 2.22 -6.02
N SER A 146 -5.05 1.71 -4.79
CA SER A 146 -3.83 1.16 -4.17
C SER A 146 -3.99 -0.38 -4.13
N GLY A 147 -4.00 -1.03 -2.97
CA GLY A 147 -4.11 -2.51 -2.90
C GLY A 147 -5.43 -3.15 -3.35
N GLY A 148 -6.42 -2.38 -3.82
CA GLY A 148 -7.66 -2.92 -4.40
C GLY A 148 -8.63 -3.64 -3.44
N HIS A 149 -8.44 -3.51 -2.12
CA HIS A 149 -9.20 -4.20 -1.06
C HIS A 149 -10.54 -3.53 -0.67
N CYS A 150 -11.09 -2.65 -1.48
CA CYS A 150 -12.38 -2.03 -1.16
C CYS A 150 -13.51 -3.08 -1.15
N TYR A 151 -14.25 -3.19 -0.05
CA TYR A 151 -15.41 -4.08 0.03
C TYR A 151 -16.63 -3.54 -0.73
N GLU A 152 -16.69 -2.23 -0.98
CA GLU A 152 -17.75 -1.58 -1.76
C GLU A 152 -17.29 -1.19 -3.17
N ASN A 153 -18.25 -0.80 -4.00
CA ASN A 153 -18.04 -0.48 -5.41
C ASN A 153 -17.40 0.91 -5.66
N PHE A 154 -16.80 1.54 -4.64
CA PHE A 154 -16.33 2.94 -4.71
C PHE A 154 -15.39 3.19 -5.89
N VAL A 155 -14.45 2.26 -6.13
CA VAL A 155 -13.46 2.34 -7.23
C VAL A 155 -13.97 1.71 -8.52
N PHE A 156 -14.78 0.64 -8.43
CA PHE A 156 -15.13 -0.20 -9.57
C PHE A 156 -16.65 -0.28 -9.76
N ASN A 157 -17.17 0.65 -10.54
CA ASN A 157 -18.59 0.76 -10.89
C ASN A 157 -18.76 1.36 -12.31
N ASP A 158 -20.00 1.46 -12.78
CA ASP A 158 -20.30 1.91 -14.14
C ASP A 158 -20.06 3.40 -14.41
N SER A 159 -19.86 4.26 -13.39
CA SER A 159 -19.46 5.66 -13.61
C SER A 159 -17.94 5.83 -13.74
N THR A 160 -17.16 4.80 -13.43
CA THR A 160 -15.70 4.85 -13.50
C THR A 160 -15.23 4.82 -14.95
N LYS A 161 -14.67 5.94 -15.42
CA LYS A 161 -14.06 6.07 -16.76
C LYS A 161 -12.54 5.99 -16.73
N ALA A 162 -11.93 6.49 -15.65
CA ALA A 162 -10.49 6.49 -15.48
C ALA A 162 -10.09 6.06 -14.07
N VAL A 163 -8.95 5.36 -13.97
CA VAL A 163 -8.39 4.87 -12.71
C VAL A 163 -6.95 5.34 -12.55
N ILE A 164 -6.67 6.14 -11.51
CA ILE A 164 -5.31 6.41 -11.02
C ILE A 164 -4.87 5.18 -10.22
N ASN A 165 -3.90 4.45 -10.73
CA ASN A 165 -3.33 3.30 -10.05
C ASN A 165 -1.97 3.67 -9.45
N VAL A 166 -1.92 3.73 -8.12
CA VAL A 166 -0.71 4.08 -7.37
C VAL A 166 0.10 2.86 -6.95
N THR A 167 -0.27 1.61 -7.28
CA THR A 167 0.54 0.43 -6.89
C THR A 167 2.01 0.43 -7.34
N PRO A 168 2.44 1.15 -8.40
CA PRO A 168 3.87 1.30 -8.70
C PRO A 168 4.61 2.28 -7.77
N LEU A 169 3.90 3.14 -7.01
CA LEU A 169 4.49 4.02 -5.99
C LEU A 169 4.97 3.21 -4.78
N LEU A 170 6.20 2.71 -4.86
CA LEU A 170 6.83 1.86 -3.84
C LEU A 170 8.03 2.53 -3.15
N ASP A 171 8.24 3.82 -3.40
CA ASP A 171 9.26 4.66 -2.78
C ASP A 171 9.08 4.74 -1.25
N TRP A 172 10.20 4.86 -0.54
CA TRP A 172 10.23 4.94 0.92
C TRP A 172 11.61 5.41 1.39
N GLY A 173 11.68 6.06 2.54
CA GLY A 173 12.94 6.56 3.05
C GLY A 173 12.78 7.41 4.30
N TYR A 174 13.70 8.36 4.47
CA TYR A 174 13.70 9.36 5.53
C TYR A 174 13.89 10.75 4.91
N ASP A 175 13.08 11.70 5.34
CA ASP A 175 13.20 13.13 5.04
C ASP A 175 13.66 13.82 6.33
N ASP A 176 14.80 14.52 6.28
CA ASP A 176 15.43 15.17 7.45
C ASP A 176 14.52 16.18 8.17
N THR A 177 13.43 16.62 7.52
CA THR A 177 12.47 17.58 8.06
C THR A 177 11.09 16.98 8.41
N LYS A 178 10.74 15.81 7.85
CA LYS A 178 9.39 15.20 7.98
C LYS A 178 9.38 13.80 8.61
N GLY A 179 10.54 13.17 8.77
CA GLY A 179 10.68 11.82 9.31
C GLY A 179 10.65 10.72 8.24
N TYR A 180 10.34 9.49 8.66
CA TYR A 180 10.25 8.34 7.75
C TYR A 180 9.03 8.46 6.85
N TYR A 181 9.13 8.03 5.60
CA TYR A 181 8.00 8.00 4.69
C TYR A 181 7.84 6.68 3.94
N LEU A 182 6.58 6.37 3.60
CA LEU A 182 6.17 5.20 2.84
C LEU A 182 5.17 5.64 1.76
N SER A 183 5.39 5.23 0.52
CA SER A 183 4.45 5.52 -0.57
C SER A 183 3.14 4.73 -0.46
N SER A 184 2.06 5.36 -0.91
CA SER A 184 0.68 4.86 -0.84
C SER A 184 0.40 3.61 -1.69
N GLY A 185 1.28 3.30 -2.64
CA GLY A 185 1.24 2.10 -3.48
C GLY A 185 1.69 0.83 -2.78
N ASP A 186 2.47 0.96 -1.69
CA ASP A 186 2.96 -0.21 -0.97
C ASP A 186 1.81 -0.95 -0.25
N THR A 187 2.08 -2.22 0.04
CA THR A 187 1.20 -3.11 0.81
C THR A 187 1.60 -3.11 2.27
N ASN A 188 0.66 -3.43 3.17
CA ASN A 188 0.91 -3.58 4.61
C ASN A 188 2.17 -4.42 4.86
N TRP A 189 2.26 -5.63 4.31
CA TRP A 189 3.45 -6.46 4.53
C TRP A 189 4.70 -5.95 3.80
N GLY A 190 4.58 -5.30 2.64
CA GLY A 190 5.72 -4.67 1.96
C GLY A 190 6.36 -3.60 2.84
N ALA A 191 5.54 -2.67 3.32
CA ALA A 191 5.92 -1.59 4.21
C ALA A 191 6.43 -2.09 5.57
N PHE A 192 5.71 -3.00 6.24
CA PHE A 192 6.09 -3.49 7.57
C PHE A 192 7.43 -4.24 7.53
N LYS A 193 7.72 -4.98 6.45
CA LYS A 193 9.04 -5.60 6.24
C LYS A 193 10.16 -4.57 6.07
N LYS A 194 9.92 -3.44 5.38
CA LYS A 194 10.90 -2.35 5.25
C LYS A 194 11.18 -1.73 6.62
N VAL A 195 10.14 -1.28 7.32
CA VAL A 195 10.24 -0.67 8.65
C VAL A 195 10.97 -1.59 9.64
N PHE A 196 10.54 -2.85 9.77
CA PHE A 196 11.15 -3.79 10.71
C PHE A 196 12.62 -4.05 10.42
N ARG A 197 12.99 -4.32 9.16
CA ARG A 197 14.37 -4.69 8.79
C ARG A 197 15.37 -3.55 8.91
N HIS A 198 14.91 -2.31 8.73
CA HIS A 198 15.80 -1.15 8.69
C HIS A 198 15.78 -0.32 9.99
N LEU A 199 14.68 -0.33 10.73
CA LEU A 199 14.50 0.50 11.92
C LEU A 199 14.33 -0.30 13.22
N GLY A 200 14.08 -1.62 13.14
CA GLY A 200 13.69 -2.42 14.31
C GLY A 200 12.33 -2.04 14.90
N ALA A 201 11.51 -1.29 14.14
CA ALA A 201 10.20 -0.79 14.54
C ALA A 201 9.06 -1.57 13.88
N VAL A 202 7.82 -1.27 14.26
CA VAL A 202 6.59 -1.82 13.64
C VAL A 202 5.58 -0.72 13.37
N ILE A 203 4.71 -0.93 12.39
CA ILE A 203 3.50 -0.11 12.19
C ILE A 203 2.31 -0.90 12.74
N PRO A 204 1.47 -0.33 13.63
CA PRO A 204 0.30 -1.01 14.15
C PRO A 204 -0.87 -0.97 13.16
N GLY A 205 -0.73 -1.73 12.08
CA GLY A 205 -1.74 -1.85 11.02
C GLY A 205 -2.18 -3.28 10.72
N GLY A 206 -3.05 -3.39 9.72
CA GLY A 206 -3.83 -4.58 9.40
C GLY A 206 -3.01 -5.81 8.99
N SER A 207 -3.51 -6.99 9.39
CA SER A 207 -2.84 -8.28 9.18
C SER A 207 -2.80 -8.75 7.73
N CYS A 208 -3.75 -8.33 6.89
CA CYS A 208 -3.89 -8.78 5.50
C CYS A 208 -2.74 -8.28 4.61
N TYR A 209 -1.88 -9.20 4.16
CA TYR A 209 -0.60 -8.88 3.53
C TYR A 209 -0.67 -7.98 2.29
N SER A 210 -1.73 -8.09 1.48
CA SER A 210 -1.90 -7.37 0.21
C SER A 210 -2.79 -6.12 0.31
N VAL A 211 -3.29 -5.78 1.50
CA VAL A 211 -3.96 -4.49 1.73
C VAL A 211 -2.96 -3.37 1.46
N GLY A 212 -3.37 -2.35 0.70
CA GLY A 212 -2.51 -1.24 0.30
C GLY A 212 -2.63 -0.02 1.21
N LEU A 213 -1.50 0.62 1.51
CA LEU A 213 -1.43 1.73 2.46
C LEU A 213 -2.36 2.88 2.11
N GLY A 214 -2.50 3.19 0.81
CA GLY A 214 -3.28 4.32 0.30
C GLY A 214 -4.70 4.43 0.85
N GLY A 215 -5.44 3.32 0.90
CA GLY A 215 -6.78 3.29 1.49
C GLY A 215 -6.83 2.82 2.95
N HIS A 216 -5.82 2.08 3.40
CA HIS A 216 -5.81 1.48 4.73
C HIS A 216 -5.49 2.49 5.83
N ILE A 217 -4.46 3.32 5.62
CA ILE A 217 -4.03 4.31 6.61
C ILE A 217 -5.05 5.44 6.69
N SER A 218 -5.46 6.02 5.56
CA SER A 218 -6.48 7.09 5.54
C SER A 218 -7.83 6.69 6.16
N GLY A 219 -8.14 5.39 6.23
CA GLY A 219 -9.30 4.83 6.94
C GLY A 219 -9.06 4.44 8.41
N GLY A 220 -7.95 4.86 9.03
CA GLY A 220 -7.58 4.57 10.41
C GLY A 220 -6.46 3.53 10.54
N GLY A 221 -6.61 2.39 9.87
CA GLY A 221 -5.61 1.32 9.88
C GLY A 221 -5.52 0.54 11.19
N ASP A 222 -6.51 -0.33 11.44
CA ASP A 222 -6.53 -1.26 12.58
C ASP A 222 -5.82 -2.59 12.28
N GLY A 223 -5.24 -3.22 13.29
CA GLY A 223 -4.71 -4.58 13.23
C GLY A 223 -4.19 -5.15 14.56
N VAL A 224 -3.33 -6.16 14.46
CA VAL A 224 -2.96 -7.04 15.60
C VAL A 224 -2.31 -6.29 16.76
N LEU A 225 -1.57 -5.21 16.48
CA LEU A 225 -0.88 -4.41 17.49
C LEU A 225 -1.68 -3.19 17.97
N SER A 226 -2.87 -2.93 17.44
CA SER A 226 -3.61 -1.70 17.74
C SER A 226 -4.03 -1.60 19.21
N ARG A 227 -4.27 -2.73 19.88
CA ARG A 227 -4.53 -2.79 21.33
C ARG A 227 -3.34 -2.36 22.19
N LEU A 228 -2.11 -2.36 21.66
CA LEU A 228 -0.88 -2.01 22.37
C LEU A 228 -0.37 -0.62 22.00
N HIS A 229 -0.57 -0.19 20.75
CA HIS A 229 0.04 1.02 20.20
C HIS A 229 -0.94 2.03 19.57
N GLY A 230 -2.25 1.77 19.55
CA GLY A 230 -3.21 2.58 18.80
C GLY A 230 -3.29 2.21 17.31
N LEU A 231 -4.12 2.92 16.56
CA LEU A 231 -4.31 2.73 15.12
C LEU A 231 -3.09 3.24 14.33
N THR A 232 -2.98 2.87 13.04
CA THR A 232 -1.90 3.38 12.19
C THR A 232 -1.93 4.90 12.05
N VAL A 233 -3.11 5.53 12.04
CA VAL A 233 -3.24 7.00 12.01
C VAL A 233 -2.74 7.70 13.25
N ASP A 234 -2.70 7.03 14.42
CA ASP A 234 -2.23 7.63 15.67
C ASP A 234 -0.70 7.90 15.64
N TRP A 235 0.00 7.31 14.67
CA TRP A 235 1.44 7.49 14.43
C TRP A 235 1.76 8.38 13.23
N LEU A 236 0.73 8.84 12.50
CA LEU A 236 0.95 9.71 11.34
C LEU A 236 1.49 11.07 11.81
N SER A 237 2.48 11.59 11.08
CA SER A 237 3.02 12.95 11.30
C SER A 237 2.77 13.89 10.13
N GLY A 238 2.47 13.34 8.95
CA GLY A 238 2.09 14.10 7.77
C GLY A 238 1.70 13.22 6.59
N VAL A 239 1.14 13.83 5.54
CA VAL A 239 0.70 13.16 4.32
C VAL A 239 1.02 14.01 3.09
N GLU A 240 1.51 13.39 2.03
CA GLU A 240 1.68 14.02 0.72
C GLU A 240 0.51 13.60 -0.18
N VAL A 241 -0.17 14.59 -0.76
CA VAL A 241 -1.42 14.42 -1.51
C VAL A 241 -1.38 15.24 -2.78
N VAL A 242 -1.78 14.65 -3.91
CA VAL A 242 -2.12 15.39 -5.13
C VAL A 242 -3.57 15.86 -5.01
N ILE A 243 -3.76 17.18 -5.03
CA ILE A 243 -5.07 17.84 -4.97
C ILE A 243 -5.32 18.67 -6.24
N LYS A 244 -6.59 18.79 -6.63
CA LYS A 244 -7.08 19.71 -7.66
C LYS A 244 -8.39 20.31 -7.12
N ASP A 245 -8.26 21.49 -6.50
CA ASP A 245 -9.33 22.22 -5.82
C ASP A 245 -10.09 23.17 -6.76
N ASP A 246 -9.47 23.59 -7.86
CA ASP A 246 -10.08 24.32 -8.96
C ASP A 246 -10.03 23.44 -10.24
N PRO A 247 -11.16 23.17 -10.93
CA PRO A 247 -11.15 22.42 -12.19
C PRO A 247 -10.32 23.09 -13.30
N ASP A 248 -10.20 24.42 -13.29
CA ASP A 248 -9.52 25.22 -14.32
C ASP A 248 -8.02 25.45 -14.03
N ALA A 249 -7.53 25.08 -12.84
CA ALA A 249 -6.11 25.18 -12.45
C ALA A 249 -5.43 23.81 -12.34
N ASP A 250 -4.14 23.71 -12.63
CA ASP A 250 -3.38 22.45 -12.58
C ASP A 250 -3.41 21.79 -11.19
N ALA A 251 -3.45 20.45 -11.17
CA ALA A 251 -3.31 19.68 -9.94
C ALA A 251 -1.93 19.94 -9.31
N ARG A 252 -1.88 20.00 -7.97
CA ARG A 252 -0.66 20.27 -7.20
C ARG A 252 -0.40 19.19 -6.15
N ILE A 253 0.87 18.88 -5.93
CA ILE A 253 1.34 18.06 -4.83
C ILE A 253 1.45 18.96 -3.58
N VAL A 254 0.81 18.59 -2.49
CA VAL A 254 0.92 19.29 -1.19
C VAL A 254 1.38 18.33 -0.10
N TYR A 255 2.12 18.85 0.87
CA TYR A 255 2.44 18.16 2.12
C TYR A 255 1.62 18.77 3.26
N ALA A 256 0.83 17.94 3.93
CA ALA A 256 -0.05 18.34 5.02
C ALA A 256 0.42 17.73 6.34
N ASP A 257 0.56 18.57 7.36
CA ASP A 257 0.88 18.21 8.75
C ASP A 257 0.05 19.06 9.72
N ALA A 258 0.06 18.73 11.01
CA ALA A 258 -0.77 19.39 12.03
C ALA A 258 -0.43 20.88 12.30
N ASN A 259 0.72 21.38 11.84
CA ASN A 259 1.27 22.70 12.15
C ASN A 259 1.31 23.65 10.94
N ASN A 260 0.96 23.16 9.75
CA ASN A 260 1.00 23.94 8.51
C ASN A 260 -0.40 24.34 8.00
N GLU A 261 -0.45 25.10 6.90
CA GLU A 261 -1.67 25.64 6.30
C GLU A 261 -2.67 24.59 5.78
N TYR A 262 -2.27 23.31 5.69
CA TYR A 262 -3.08 22.17 5.28
C TYR A 262 -3.47 21.27 6.48
N SER A 263 -3.45 21.78 7.71
CA SER A 263 -3.77 20.99 8.92
C SER A 263 -5.14 20.30 8.89
N ASP A 264 -6.16 20.93 8.30
CA ASP A 264 -7.48 20.31 8.09
C ASP A 264 -7.44 19.14 7.09
N LEU A 265 -6.59 19.23 6.05
CA LEU A 265 -6.36 18.15 5.09
C LEU A 265 -5.61 16.99 5.75
N TYR A 266 -4.64 17.29 6.62
CA TYR A 266 -3.97 16.28 7.43
C TYR A 266 -4.96 15.55 8.35
N TRP A 267 -5.78 16.29 9.11
CA TRP A 267 -6.81 15.72 9.98
C TRP A 267 -7.84 14.88 9.21
N ALA A 268 -8.23 15.31 8.01
CA ALA A 268 -9.13 14.54 7.15
C ALA A 268 -8.53 13.16 6.74
N HIS A 269 -7.21 13.03 6.74
CA HIS A 269 -6.51 11.76 6.48
C HIS A 269 -6.27 10.91 7.73
N THR A 270 -6.56 11.39 8.95
CA THR A 270 -6.50 10.57 10.18
C THR A 270 -7.81 9.81 10.45
N GLY A 271 -8.45 9.27 9.39
CA GLY A 271 -9.65 8.43 9.50
C GLY A 271 -10.80 8.76 8.53
N GLY A 272 -10.73 9.85 7.74
CA GLY A 272 -11.80 10.22 6.80
C GLY A 272 -11.95 9.31 5.57
N GLY A 273 -11.04 8.36 5.37
CA GLY A 273 -11.10 7.35 4.33
C GLY A 273 -10.58 7.80 2.96
N GLY A 274 -9.97 6.87 2.23
CA GLY A 274 -9.41 7.12 0.90
C GLY A 274 -10.47 7.41 -0.16
N GLY A 275 -10.11 8.24 -1.15
CA GLY A 275 -10.98 8.60 -2.28
C GLY A 275 -11.79 9.89 -2.10
N ASN A 276 -11.61 10.60 -0.98
CA ASN A 276 -12.35 11.84 -0.66
C ASN A 276 -11.58 13.13 -0.99
N PHE A 277 -10.31 13.24 -0.58
CA PHE A 277 -9.59 14.53 -0.47
C PHE A 277 -8.40 14.70 -1.43
N GLY A 278 -8.26 13.81 -2.42
CA GLY A 278 -7.15 13.80 -3.38
C GLY A 278 -6.52 12.41 -3.53
N VAL A 279 -5.39 12.35 -4.24
CA VAL A 279 -4.59 11.12 -4.37
C VAL A 279 -3.42 11.17 -3.42
N ILE A 280 -3.45 10.38 -2.35
CA ILE A 280 -2.29 10.25 -1.44
C ILE A 280 -1.13 9.60 -2.20
N THR A 281 0.06 10.18 -2.12
CA THR A 281 1.30 9.66 -2.70
C THR A 281 2.24 9.09 -1.63
N LYS A 282 2.33 9.74 -0.46
CA LYS A 282 3.18 9.32 0.67
C LYS A 282 2.53 9.57 2.03
N TYR A 283 2.82 8.70 3.00
CA TYR A 283 2.53 8.90 4.42
C TYR A 283 3.84 9.06 5.20
N TYR A 284 3.86 9.95 6.19
CA TYR A 284 5.02 10.30 6.99
C TYR A 284 4.83 9.94 8.47
N PHE A 285 5.92 9.50 9.10
CA PHE A 285 6.00 9.05 10.49
C PHE A 285 7.27 9.65 11.12
N SER A 286 7.11 10.53 12.11
CA SER A 286 8.21 11.09 12.88
C SER A 286 8.88 10.04 13.77
N GLU A 287 8.08 9.11 14.29
CA GLU A 287 8.50 7.96 15.09
C GLU A 287 7.57 6.77 14.85
N LEU A 288 8.02 5.58 15.23
CA LEU A 288 7.25 4.33 15.18
C LEU A 288 7.61 3.48 16.41
N PRO A 289 6.68 2.68 16.95
CA PRO A 289 6.95 1.87 18.14
C PRO A 289 8.00 0.79 17.85
N PRO A 290 8.86 0.46 18.84
CA PRO A 290 9.83 -0.63 18.68
C PRO A 290 9.11 -1.96 18.48
N ALA A 291 9.71 -2.84 17.68
CA ALA A 291 9.18 -4.19 17.49
C ALA A 291 9.22 -4.98 18.81
N PRO A 292 8.18 -5.75 19.15
CA PRO A 292 8.24 -6.65 20.31
C PRO A 292 9.29 -7.74 20.07
N GLU A 293 10.07 -8.08 21.11
CA GLU A 293 11.13 -9.09 21.05
C GLU A 293 10.63 -10.48 20.62
N GLY A 294 9.36 -10.78 20.89
CA GLY A 294 8.68 -11.98 20.46
C GLY A 294 7.16 -11.88 20.61
N VAL A 295 6.44 -12.78 19.95
CA VAL A 295 4.99 -12.91 20.05
C VAL A 295 4.62 -14.37 20.30
N VAL A 296 3.63 -14.60 21.17
CA VAL A 296 3.04 -15.92 21.38
C VAL A 296 1.73 -16.00 20.61
N VAL A 297 1.67 -16.91 19.65
CA VAL A 297 0.43 -17.22 18.92
C VAL A 297 -0.17 -18.49 19.51
N SER A 298 -1.39 -18.39 20.00
CA SER A 298 -2.19 -19.52 20.48
C SER A 298 -3.49 -19.59 19.71
N VAL A 299 -3.99 -20.80 19.47
CA VAL A 299 -5.26 -21.05 18.80
C VAL A 299 -6.13 -21.88 19.75
N LEU A 300 -7.27 -21.31 20.15
CA LEU A 300 -8.26 -21.98 20.97
C LEU A 300 -9.46 -22.34 20.10
N HIS A 301 -9.88 -23.60 20.15
CA HIS A 301 -11.10 -24.07 19.49
C HIS A 301 -12.13 -24.44 20.56
N PHE A 302 -13.36 -24.01 20.35
CA PHE A 302 -14.52 -24.36 21.16
C PHE A 302 -15.53 -25.09 20.27
N ASP A 303 -16.14 -26.14 20.78
CA ASP A 303 -17.33 -26.71 20.13
C ASP A 303 -18.48 -25.71 20.28
N TRP A 304 -19.20 -25.43 19.20
CA TRP A 304 -20.32 -24.49 19.22
C TRP A 304 -21.43 -24.92 20.19
N SER A 305 -21.62 -26.22 20.43
CA SER A 305 -22.55 -26.72 21.45
C SER A 305 -22.21 -26.19 22.85
N VAL A 306 -20.92 -26.13 23.22
CA VAL A 306 -20.49 -25.60 24.53
C VAL A 306 -20.84 -24.12 24.70
N VAL A 307 -20.84 -23.34 23.61
CA VAL A 307 -21.22 -21.91 23.64
C VAL A 307 -22.74 -21.74 23.60
N ILE A 308 -23.45 -22.55 22.81
CA ILE A 308 -24.90 -22.44 22.58
C ILE A 308 -25.71 -23.01 23.74
N ASP A 309 -25.31 -24.16 24.28
CA ASP A 309 -26.05 -24.88 25.33
C ASP A 309 -25.73 -24.37 26.74
N ASN A 310 -24.66 -23.56 26.89
CA ASN A 310 -24.14 -23.10 28.17
C ASN A 310 -23.97 -21.57 28.25
N GLN A 311 -24.86 -20.82 27.58
CA GLN A 311 -24.80 -19.35 27.45
C GLN A 311 -24.62 -18.60 28.79
N GLN A 312 -25.21 -19.08 29.89
CA GLN A 312 -25.09 -18.44 31.21
C GLN A 312 -23.70 -18.64 31.87
N GLY A 313 -22.94 -19.66 31.44
CA GLY A 313 -21.61 -19.98 31.97
C GLY A 313 -20.44 -19.57 31.08
N PHE A 314 -20.70 -19.08 29.85
CA PHE A 314 -19.64 -18.66 28.92
C PHE A 314 -19.21 -17.19 29.11
N TYR A 315 -20.08 -16.35 29.67
CA TYR A 315 -19.83 -14.91 29.87
C TYR A 315 -19.47 -14.51 31.32
N ASN A 316 -19.43 -15.48 32.24
CA ASN A 316 -19.14 -15.30 33.68
C ASN A 316 -17.83 -16.00 34.06
#